data_AF-A0A2D4PZA7-F1
#
_entry.id   AF-A0A2D4PZA7-F1
#
_cell.length_a   1.000
_cell.length_b   1.000
_cell.length_c   1.000
_cell.angle_alpha   90.00
_cell.angle_beta   90.00
_cell.angle_gamma   90.00
#
_symmetry.space_group_name_H-M   'P 1'
#
loop_
_entity.id
_entity.type
_entity.pdbx_description
1 polymer ?
#
loop_
_entity_poly.entity_id
_entity_poly.type
_entity_poly.pdbx_seq_one_letter_code
_entity_poly.pdbx_strand_id
1 'polypeptide(L)'
;SADRYDVIKTCTLHPISAGLPWRAKGCVVGIPYHFSNRSSGEQQIAKIDVQLRGKKVNWTSPEGLALKDALILSPEAQKFAIAREIIDLQQNRPLICATVGPICLAGSYISGVTVKQALGLYYAPVLLRSIYNVAVVALGLIGYCLLYDTISQALDYRTDRKTASISPSFARGGVEFYNKVLAQNKAFRTILGNEGEQIYASNGNILPKFRLKHPSYTSRRNFISNILNTPKAQEKHG
;
A
#
# COMPACT_ATOMS: atom_id res chain seq x y z
N SER A 1 24.99 3.30 1.14
CA SER A 1 25.46 4.51 0.44
C SER A 1 24.28 5.18 -0.22
N ALA A 2 24.23 6.51 -0.23
CA ALA A 2 23.17 7.28 -0.90
C ALA A 2 23.15 7.06 -2.42
N ASP A 3 24.28 6.63 -3.00
CA ASP A 3 24.50 6.33 -4.43
C ASP A 3 23.67 5.17 -5.00
N ARG A 4 22.72 4.64 -4.22
CA ARG A 4 21.84 3.52 -4.61
C ARG A 4 20.37 3.92 -4.63
N TYR A 5 20.08 5.22 -4.60
CA TYR A 5 18.73 5.76 -4.70
C TYR A 5 18.68 6.76 -5.86
N ASP A 6 17.98 6.39 -6.92
CA ASP A 6 17.69 7.28 -8.04
C ASP A 6 16.30 7.90 -7.88
N VAL A 7 16.14 9.13 -8.36
CA VAL A 7 14.86 9.85 -8.33
C VAL A 7 14.39 10.09 -9.75
N ILE A 8 13.14 9.74 -10.02
CA ILE A 8 12.49 9.99 -11.32
C ILE A 8 11.19 10.77 -11.12
N LYS A 9 10.79 11.55 -12.13
CA LYS A 9 9.45 12.16 -12.14
C LYS A 9 8.44 11.19 -12.74
N THR A 10 7.27 11.07 -12.13
CA THR A 10 6.22 10.15 -12.55
C THR A 10 4.90 10.86 -12.84
N CYS A 11 4.13 10.29 -13.76
CA CYS A 11 2.74 10.70 -14.01
C CYS A 11 1.75 10.06 -13.01
N THR A 12 2.26 9.38 -11.98
CA THR A 12 1.43 8.83 -10.90
C THR A 12 0.91 9.94 -10.01
N LEU A 13 -0.18 9.67 -9.30
CA LEU A 13 -0.78 10.64 -8.39
C LEU A 13 -0.15 10.64 -6.99
N HIS A 14 0.55 9.57 -6.64
CA HIS A 14 1.29 9.44 -5.40
C HIS A 14 2.73 9.02 -5.68
N PRO A 15 3.66 9.31 -4.75
CA PRO A 15 5.00 8.73 -4.80
C PRO A 15 4.95 7.22 -4.87
N ILE A 16 5.86 6.65 -5.65
CA ILE A 16 6.03 5.21 -5.81
C ILE A 16 7.50 4.86 -5.61
N SER A 17 7.77 3.63 -5.22
CA SER A 17 9.14 3.14 -5.08
C SER A 17 9.29 1.71 -5.59
N ALA A 18 10.51 1.38 -6.02
CA ALA A 18 10.88 0.03 -6.44
C ALA A 18 12.38 -0.21 -6.24
N GLY A 19 12.76 -1.47 -6.07
CA GLY A 19 14.15 -1.91 -5.99
C GLY A 19 14.58 -2.39 -4.61
N LEU A 20 15.89 -2.65 -4.46
CA LEU A 20 16.50 -3.14 -3.23
C LEU A 20 17.79 -2.36 -2.96
N PRO A 21 17.92 -1.65 -1.84
CA PRO A 21 19.02 -0.69 -1.64
C PRO A 21 20.39 -1.36 -1.51
N TRP A 22 20.47 -2.66 -1.22
CA TRP A 22 21.73 -3.38 -1.16
C TRP A 22 22.14 -4.07 -2.48
N ARG A 23 21.29 -4.08 -3.51
CA ARG A 23 21.63 -4.63 -4.84
C ARG A 23 22.36 -3.61 -5.70
N ALA A 24 23.09 -4.09 -6.70
CA ALA A 24 23.89 -3.23 -7.60
C ALA A 24 23.04 -2.21 -8.37
N LYS A 25 21.81 -2.57 -8.76
CA LYS A 25 20.86 -1.65 -9.43
C LYS A 25 20.15 -0.68 -8.47
N GLY A 26 20.36 -0.81 -7.16
CA GLY A 26 19.78 0.09 -6.16
C GLY A 26 18.24 0.13 -6.15
N CYS A 27 17.73 1.33 -5.89
CA CYS A 27 16.32 1.67 -5.78
C CYS A 27 16.00 2.91 -6.61
N VAL A 28 14.73 3.02 -6.98
CA VAL A 28 14.18 4.20 -7.63
C VAL A 28 12.99 4.71 -6.82
N VAL A 29 12.95 6.03 -6.60
CA VAL A 29 11.81 6.75 -6.01
C VAL A 29 11.19 7.64 -7.09
N GLY A 30 9.94 7.36 -7.43
CA GLY A 30 9.14 8.16 -8.34
C GLY A 30 8.40 9.27 -7.61
N ILE A 31 8.67 10.52 -7.98
CA ILE A 31 8.00 11.71 -7.43
C ILE A 31 6.98 12.21 -8.45
N PRO A 32 5.70 12.38 -8.07
CA PRO A 32 4.69 12.93 -8.97
C PRO A 32 5.05 14.32 -9.49
N TYR A 33 4.77 14.60 -10.76
CA TYR A 33 5.03 15.94 -11.34
C TYR A 33 4.44 17.08 -10.49
N HIS A 34 3.20 16.91 -10.03
CA HIS A 34 2.45 17.93 -9.28
C HIS A 34 2.95 18.17 -7.84
N PHE A 35 3.95 17.42 -7.36
CA PHE A 35 4.64 17.75 -6.09
C PHE A 35 5.61 18.94 -6.25
N SER A 36 5.80 19.44 -7.48
CA SER A 36 6.60 20.64 -7.77
C SER A 36 5.88 21.92 -7.31
N ASN A 37 6.65 23.01 -7.09
CA ASN A 37 6.25 24.28 -6.46
C ASN A 37 4.78 24.73 -6.63
N ARG A 38 4.15 25.20 -5.54
CA ARG A 38 2.70 25.41 -5.36
C ARG A 38 2.02 26.27 -6.44
N SER A 39 2.71 27.32 -6.92
CA SER A 39 2.22 28.21 -7.99
C SER A 39 2.10 27.51 -9.34
N SER A 40 2.96 26.52 -9.59
CA SER A 40 2.97 25.71 -10.81
C SER A 40 2.17 24.42 -10.67
N GLY A 41 1.88 23.98 -9.44
CA GLY A 41 1.16 22.73 -9.16
C GLY A 41 -0.25 22.71 -9.73
N GLU A 42 -1.01 23.81 -9.60
CA GLU A 42 -2.37 23.89 -10.17
C GLU A 42 -2.38 23.80 -11.70
N GLN A 43 -1.44 24.49 -12.36
CA GLN A 43 -1.28 24.45 -13.82
C GLN A 43 -0.76 23.09 -14.29
N GLN A 44 0.06 22.41 -13.48
CA GLN A 44 0.56 21.07 -13.78
C GLN A 44 -0.53 20.01 -13.58
N ILE A 45 -1.39 20.11 -12.57
CA ILE A 45 -2.50 19.17 -12.37
C ILE A 45 -3.44 19.18 -13.57
N ALA A 46 -3.76 20.36 -14.11
CA ALA A 46 -4.57 20.47 -15.33
C ALA A 46 -3.88 19.90 -16.58
N LYS A 47 -2.54 19.87 -16.60
CA LYS A 47 -1.73 19.26 -17.67
C LYS A 47 -1.54 17.75 -17.49
N ILE A 48 -1.73 17.22 -16.29
CA ILE A 48 -1.78 15.77 -16.10
C ILE A 48 -3.11 15.34 -16.72
N ASP A 49 -3.05 14.72 -17.91
CA ASP A 49 -4.20 14.04 -18.51
C ASP A 49 -4.50 12.80 -17.67
N VAL A 50 -5.15 13.01 -16.53
CA VAL A 50 -5.63 11.94 -15.66
C VAL A 50 -6.79 11.28 -16.41
N GLN A 51 -6.47 10.30 -17.24
CA GLN A 51 -7.47 9.43 -17.83
C GLN A 51 -7.86 8.39 -16.80
N LEU A 52 -9.03 8.57 -16.20
CA LEU A 52 -9.62 7.59 -15.29
C LEU A 52 -10.34 6.55 -16.12
N ARG A 53 -9.68 5.42 -16.38
CA ARG A 53 -10.22 4.31 -17.21
C ARG A 53 -10.72 4.79 -18.58
N GLY A 54 -9.94 5.65 -19.24
CA GLY A 54 -10.29 6.22 -20.55
C GLY A 54 -11.28 7.39 -20.51
N LYS A 55 -11.80 7.77 -19.33
CA LYS A 55 -12.59 9.00 -19.15
C LYS A 55 -11.67 10.16 -18.78
N LYS A 56 -11.75 11.26 -19.55
CA LYS A 56 -11.11 12.53 -19.18
C LYS A 56 -11.84 13.16 -18.00
N VAL A 57 -11.09 13.63 -17.02
CA VAL A 57 -11.64 14.38 -15.88
C VAL A 57 -12.04 15.77 -16.35
N ASN A 58 -13.28 16.16 -16.07
CA ASN A 58 -13.70 17.55 -16.22
C ASN A 58 -13.23 18.37 -15.00
N TRP A 59 -12.14 19.13 -15.15
CA TRP A 59 -11.55 19.92 -14.07
C TRP A 59 -12.41 21.10 -13.59
N THR A 60 -13.45 21.49 -14.34
CA THR A 60 -14.36 22.56 -13.93
C THR A 60 -15.60 22.03 -13.20
N SER A 61 -15.83 20.71 -13.17
CA SER A 61 -16.95 20.13 -12.42
C SER A 61 -16.68 20.18 -10.91
N PRO A 62 -17.72 20.13 -10.05
CA PRO A 62 -17.55 20.05 -8.61
C PRO A 62 -16.61 18.92 -8.17
N GLU A 63 -16.71 17.76 -8.82
CA GLU A 63 -15.87 16.58 -8.55
C GLU A 63 -14.44 16.78 -9.04
N GLY A 64 -14.26 17.44 -10.19
CA GLY A 64 -12.94 17.80 -10.71
C GLY A 64 -12.21 18.78 -9.82
N LEU A 65 -12.93 19.77 -9.25
CA LEU A 65 -12.39 20.71 -8.27
C LEU A 65 -12.05 20.01 -6.94
N ALA A 66 -12.92 19.10 -6.48
CA ALA A 66 -12.63 18.28 -5.30
C ALA A 66 -11.39 17.39 -5.50
N LEU A 67 -11.23 16.81 -6.70
CA LEU A 67 -10.04 16.05 -7.07
C LEU A 67 -8.79 16.94 -7.12
N LYS A 68 -8.89 18.13 -7.72
CA LYS A 68 -7.80 19.11 -7.78
C LYS A 68 -7.33 19.48 -6.37
N ASP A 69 -8.25 19.80 -5.47
CA ASP A 69 -7.92 20.06 -4.06
C ASP A 69 -7.26 18.85 -3.41
N ALA A 70 -7.78 17.64 -3.63
CA ALA A 70 -7.22 16.42 -3.08
C ALA A 70 -5.78 16.11 -3.53
N LEU A 71 -5.37 16.61 -4.71
CA LEU A 71 -4.00 16.46 -5.23
C LEU A 71 -3.04 17.54 -4.71
N ILE A 72 -3.54 18.62 -4.12
CA ILE A 72 -2.71 19.67 -3.52
C ILE A 72 -2.39 19.29 -2.08
N LEU A 73 -1.17 18.80 -1.89
CA LEU A 73 -0.60 18.46 -0.58
C LEU A 73 0.25 19.60 -0.01
N SER A 74 0.20 19.80 1.30
CA SER A 74 1.13 20.68 2.01
C SER A 74 2.57 20.16 1.93
N PRO A 75 3.58 21.02 2.21
CA PRO A 75 4.97 20.58 2.30
C PRO A 75 5.20 19.48 3.35
N GLU A 76 4.46 19.47 4.46
CA GLU A 76 4.55 18.40 5.47
C GLU A 76 4.03 17.07 4.91
N ALA A 77 2.89 17.10 4.20
CA ALA A 77 2.29 15.92 3.58
C ALA A 77 3.13 15.36 2.42
N GLN A 78 3.73 16.23 1.61
CA GLN A 78 4.66 15.81 0.55
C GLN A 78 5.92 15.15 1.12
N LYS A 79 6.52 15.74 2.17
CA LYS A 79 7.67 15.15 2.87
C LYS A 79 7.31 13.77 3.44
N PHE A 80 6.16 13.64 4.09
CA PHE A 80 5.68 12.36 4.59
C PHE A 80 5.52 11.34 3.46
N ALA A 81 4.84 11.71 2.37
CA ALA A 81 4.57 10.80 1.26
C ALA A 81 5.86 10.27 0.62
N ILE A 82 6.86 11.14 0.42
CA ILE A 82 8.17 10.74 -0.12
C ILE A 82 8.95 9.88 0.89
N ALA A 83 9.02 10.30 2.16
CA ALA A 83 9.76 9.57 3.18
C ALA A 83 9.18 8.17 3.44
N ARG A 84 7.85 8.02 3.33
CA ARG A 84 7.17 6.73 3.44
C ARG A 84 7.71 5.72 2.42
N GLU A 85 7.89 6.14 1.17
CA GLU A 85 8.44 5.30 0.11
C GLU A 85 9.91 4.95 0.35
N ILE A 86 10.72 5.91 0.81
CA ILE A 86 12.13 5.67 1.16
C ILE A 86 12.23 4.65 2.32
N ILE A 87 11.37 4.76 3.32
CA ILE A 87 11.33 3.84 4.46
C ILE A 87 10.84 2.45 4.04
N ASP A 88 9.89 2.34 3.11
CA ASP A 88 9.43 1.05 2.59
C ASP A 88 10.56 0.30 1.86
N LEU A 89 11.36 1.01 1.04
CA LEU A 89 12.55 0.45 0.38
C LEU A 89 13.56 -0.13 1.37
N GLN A 90 13.70 0.46 2.55
CA GLN A 90 14.60 -0.01 3.61
C GLN A 90 14.06 -1.24 4.37
N GLN A 91 12.80 -1.63 4.16
CA GLN A 91 12.19 -2.76 4.84
C GLN A 91 12.32 -4.08 4.09
N ASN A 92 12.95 -4.10 2.91
CA ASN A 92 13.15 -5.30 2.12
C ASN A 92 11.81 -5.97 1.76
N ARG A 93 10.72 -5.20 1.67
CA ARG A 93 9.35 -5.69 1.41
C ARG A 93 9.30 -6.70 0.25
N PRO A 94 9.90 -6.45 -0.94
CA PRO A 94 9.87 -7.41 -2.04
C PRO A 94 10.46 -8.77 -1.68
N LEU A 95 11.56 -8.79 -0.90
CA LEU A 95 12.19 -10.02 -0.46
C LEU A 95 11.31 -10.78 0.53
N ILE A 96 10.78 -10.09 1.55
CA ILE A 96 9.93 -10.71 2.57
C ILE A 96 8.67 -11.30 1.90
N CYS A 97 7.98 -10.52 1.08
CA CYS A 97 6.79 -10.97 0.36
C CYS A 97 7.07 -12.16 -0.58
N ALA A 98 8.24 -12.19 -1.25
CA ALA A 98 8.62 -13.28 -2.14
C ALA A 98 8.89 -14.60 -1.39
N THR A 99 9.31 -14.56 -0.12
CA THR A 99 9.59 -15.77 0.68
C THR A 99 8.33 -16.49 1.18
N VAL A 100 7.18 -15.80 1.24
CA VAL A 100 5.93 -16.36 1.79
C VAL A 100 5.45 -17.57 0.97
N GLY A 101 5.50 -17.48 -0.35
CA GLY A 101 5.10 -18.58 -1.25
C GLY A 101 5.90 -19.87 -1.02
N PRO A 102 7.24 -19.84 -1.12
CA PRO A 102 8.09 -20.98 -0.82
C PRO A 102 7.88 -21.57 0.58
N ILE A 103 7.70 -20.74 1.61
CA ILE A 103 7.45 -21.21 2.99
C ILE A 103 6.13 -21.99 3.06
N CYS A 104 5.04 -21.44 2.49
CA CYS A 104 3.75 -22.12 2.48
C CYS A 104 3.79 -23.41 1.65
N LEU A 105 4.47 -23.41 0.50
CA LEU A 105 4.63 -24.59 -0.33
C LEU A 105 5.39 -25.71 0.40
N ALA A 106 6.51 -25.36 1.04
CA ALA A 106 7.28 -26.31 1.84
C ALA A 106 6.45 -26.88 3.00
N GLY A 107 5.70 -26.03 3.71
CA GLY A 107 4.78 -26.46 4.77
C GLY A 107 3.69 -27.40 4.27
N SER A 108 3.07 -27.11 3.12
CA SER A 108 2.09 -28.00 2.49
C SER A 108 2.70 -29.32 2.03
N TYR A 109 3.91 -29.31 1.47
CA TYR A 109 4.60 -30.52 1.06
C TYR A 109 4.92 -31.42 2.26
N ILE A 110 5.54 -30.85 3.30
CA ILE A 110 5.91 -31.58 4.52
C ILE A 110 4.67 -32.14 5.20
N SER A 111 3.62 -31.33 5.38
CA SER A 111 2.37 -31.81 5.99
C SER A 111 1.73 -32.91 5.16
N GLY A 112 1.71 -32.77 3.83
CA GLY A 112 1.23 -33.78 2.91
C GLY A 112 1.93 -35.13 3.10
N VAL A 113 3.26 -35.15 3.11
CA VAL A 113 4.04 -36.40 3.25
C VAL A 113 3.91 -36.98 4.66
N THR A 114 4.18 -36.20 5.70
CA THR A 114 4.26 -36.67 7.08
C THR A 114 2.93 -37.20 7.58
N VAL A 115 1.81 -36.51 7.31
CA VAL A 115 0.49 -36.96 7.76
C VAL A 115 0.04 -38.20 6.99
N LYS A 116 0.33 -38.30 5.68
CA LYS A 116 0.03 -39.51 4.92
C LYS A 116 0.79 -40.73 5.47
N GLN A 117 2.04 -40.53 5.89
CA GLN A 117 2.85 -41.59 6.48
C GLN A 117 2.36 -41.96 7.89
N ALA A 118 2.12 -40.98 8.75
CA ALA A 118 1.70 -41.20 10.13
C ALA A 118 0.32 -41.87 10.25
N LEU A 119 -0.61 -41.57 9.33
CA LEU A 119 -1.95 -42.13 9.32
C LEU A 119 -2.09 -43.38 8.41
N GLY A 120 -1.00 -43.87 7.82
CA GLY A 120 -1.04 -45.01 6.90
C GLY A 120 -1.86 -44.75 5.61
N LEU A 121 -2.14 -43.48 5.29
CA LEU A 121 -2.98 -43.07 4.16
C LEU A 121 -2.40 -43.49 2.80
N TYR A 122 -1.11 -43.82 2.72
CA TYR A 122 -0.50 -44.38 1.52
C TYR A 122 -1.14 -45.71 1.08
N TYR A 123 -1.64 -46.50 2.02
CA TYR A 123 -2.35 -47.77 1.77
C TYR A 123 -3.86 -47.59 1.61
N ALA A 124 -4.37 -46.36 1.76
CA ALA A 124 -5.80 -46.07 1.65
C ALA A 124 -6.28 -46.01 0.18
N PRO A 125 -7.60 -46.14 -0.04
CA PRO A 125 -8.20 -45.99 -1.37
C PRO A 125 -7.79 -44.69 -2.05
N VAL A 126 -7.69 -44.71 -3.39
CA VAL A 126 -7.30 -43.55 -4.21
C VAL A 126 -8.15 -42.32 -3.87
N LEU A 127 -9.46 -42.50 -3.65
CA LEU A 127 -10.37 -41.42 -3.31
C LEU A 127 -9.95 -40.67 -2.04
N LEU A 128 -9.63 -41.39 -0.95
CA LEU A 128 -9.24 -40.78 0.32
C LEU A 128 -7.92 -40.02 0.18
N ARG A 129 -6.95 -40.60 -0.55
CA ARG A 129 -5.67 -39.93 -0.86
C ARG A 129 -5.87 -38.65 -1.67
N SER A 130 -6.75 -38.68 -2.66
CA SER A 130 -7.08 -37.51 -3.48
C SER A 130 -7.74 -36.41 -2.67
N ILE A 131 -8.76 -36.74 -1.87
CA ILE A 131 -9.43 -35.78 -0.97
C ILE A 131 -8.41 -35.12 -0.04
N TYR A 132 -7.54 -35.93 0.57
CA TYR A 132 -6.51 -35.42 1.46
C TYR A 132 -5.52 -34.48 0.74
N ASN A 133 -5.01 -34.85 -0.44
CA ASN A 133 -4.09 -33.99 -1.19
C ASN A 133 -4.76 -32.66 -1.58
N VAL A 134 -6.03 -32.69 -2.01
CA VAL A 134 -6.80 -31.47 -2.32
C VAL A 134 -6.95 -30.61 -1.07
N ALA A 135 -7.26 -31.20 0.08
CA ALA A 135 -7.36 -30.47 1.34
C ALA A 135 -6.03 -29.80 1.74
N VAL A 136 -4.90 -30.50 1.61
CA VAL A 136 -3.56 -29.95 1.90
C VAL A 136 -3.23 -28.77 0.98
N VAL A 137 -3.53 -28.88 -0.31
CA VAL A 137 -3.31 -27.79 -1.28
C VAL A 137 -4.21 -26.59 -0.94
N ALA A 138 -5.49 -26.82 -0.64
CA ALA A 138 -6.43 -25.77 -0.26
C ALA A 138 -5.99 -25.05 1.03
N LEU A 139 -5.60 -25.80 2.06
CA LEU A 139 -5.06 -25.24 3.31
C LEU A 139 -3.75 -24.48 3.09
N GLY A 140 -2.88 -24.98 2.22
CA GLY A 140 -1.67 -24.28 1.80
C GLY A 140 -1.96 -22.93 1.14
N LEU A 141 -2.93 -22.88 0.24
CA LEU A 141 -3.36 -21.67 -0.43
C LEU A 141 -4.01 -20.67 0.55
N ILE A 142 -4.86 -21.14 1.46
CA ILE A 142 -5.45 -20.30 2.52
C ILE A 142 -4.34 -19.74 3.41
N GLY A 143 -3.42 -20.59 3.86
CA GLY A 143 -2.26 -20.20 4.67
C GLY A 143 -1.40 -19.15 3.98
N TYR A 144 -1.12 -19.32 2.68
CA TYR A 144 -0.43 -18.33 1.87
C TYR A 144 -1.18 -17.00 1.83
N CYS A 145 -2.48 -17.02 1.56
CA CYS A 145 -3.29 -15.80 1.49
C CYS A 145 -3.27 -15.04 2.81
N LEU A 146 -3.51 -15.72 3.93
CA LEU A 146 -3.52 -15.14 5.27
C LEU A 146 -2.13 -14.60 5.64
N LEU A 147 -1.08 -15.43 5.51
CA LEU A 147 0.27 -15.04 5.90
C LEU A 147 0.77 -13.86 5.07
N TYR A 148 0.54 -13.88 3.76
CA TYR A 148 0.94 -12.78 2.87
C TYR A 148 0.19 -11.49 3.21
N ASP A 149 -1.13 -11.57 3.45
CA ASP A 149 -1.94 -10.40 3.79
C ASP A 149 -1.50 -9.82 5.15
N THR A 150 -1.31 -10.65 6.17
CA THR A 150 -0.82 -10.22 7.49
C THR A 150 0.56 -9.56 7.40
N ILE A 151 1.51 -10.18 6.69
CA ILE A 151 2.85 -9.61 6.50
C ILE A 151 2.76 -8.26 5.76
N SER A 152 1.95 -8.21 4.69
CA SER A 152 1.80 -6.99 3.88
C SER A 152 1.22 -5.84 4.70
N GLN A 153 0.20 -6.11 5.52
CA GLN A 153 -0.37 -5.11 6.42
C GLN A 153 0.59 -4.68 7.53
N ALA A 154 1.32 -5.63 8.13
CA ALA A 154 2.31 -5.33 9.15
C ALA A 154 3.43 -4.42 8.61
N LEU A 155 3.89 -4.67 7.38
CA LEU A 155 4.85 -3.81 6.70
C LEU A 155 4.29 -2.41 6.43
N ASP A 156 3.03 -2.28 5.98
CA ASP A 156 2.39 -0.97 5.79
C ASP A 156 2.34 -0.16 7.09
N TYR A 157 1.86 -0.76 8.18
CA TYR A 157 1.84 -0.09 9.48
C TYR A 157 3.23 0.23 10.01
N ARG A 158 4.21 -0.64 9.79
CA ARG A 158 5.61 -0.41 10.19
C ARG A 158 6.20 0.78 9.43
N THR A 159 5.94 0.87 8.13
CA THR A 159 6.37 1.99 7.28
C THR A 159 5.72 3.29 7.77
N ASP A 160 4.41 3.31 7.97
CA ASP A 160 3.71 4.50 8.47
C ASP A 160 4.22 4.91 9.85
N ARG A 161 4.39 3.95 10.76
CA ARG A 161 4.90 4.20 12.12
C ARG A 161 6.27 4.84 12.08
N LYS A 162 7.22 4.24 11.34
CA LYS A 162 8.58 4.76 11.22
C LYS A 162 8.60 6.16 10.63
N THR A 163 7.78 6.41 9.61
CA THR A 163 7.72 7.71 8.93
C THR A 163 7.12 8.78 9.84
N ALA A 164 5.98 8.49 10.47
CA ALA A 164 5.32 9.42 11.40
C ALA A 164 6.17 9.70 12.66
N SER A 165 7.02 8.75 13.08
CA SER A 165 7.88 8.91 14.26
C SER A 165 9.13 9.75 14.00
N ILE A 166 9.38 10.20 12.76
CA ILE A 166 10.54 11.06 12.45
C ILE A 166 10.43 12.39 13.21
N SER A 167 9.26 13.03 13.16
CA SER A 167 8.96 14.26 13.90
C SER A 167 7.44 14.51 13.92
N PRO A 168 6.96 15.44 14.78
CA PRO A 168 5.55 15.84 14.78
C PRO A 168 5.05 16.37 13.43
N SER A 169 5.91 17.02 12.64
CA SER A 169 5.54 17.51 11.30
C SER A 169 5.34 16.37 10.31
N PHE A 170 6.11 15.28 10.41
CA PHE A 170 5.84 14.06 9.61
C PHE A 170 4.53 13.40 10.01
N ALA A 171 4.21 13.33 11.30
CA ALA A 171 2.93 12.77 11.75
C ALA A 171 1.73 13.60 11.25
N ARG A 172 1.78 14.94 11.37
CA ARG A 172 0.74 15.84 10.80
C ARG A 172 0.62 15.68 9.28
N GLY A 173 1.76 15.69 8.59
CA GLY A 173 1.82 15.45 7.15
C GLY A 173 1.21 14.11 6.75
N GLY A 174 1.41 13.06 7.55
CA GLY A 174 0.81 11.74 7.32
C GLY A 174 -0.70 11.71 7.48
N VAL A 175 -1.25 12.41 8.47
CA VAL A 175 -2.71 12.55 8.63
C VAL A 175 -3.31 13.29 7.45
N GLU A 176 -2.71 14.41 7.03
CA GLU A 176 -3.14 15.17 5.86
C GLU A 176 -3.05 14.33 4.58
N PHE A 177 -1.92 13.64 4.36
CA PHE A 177 -1.72 12.78 3.20
C PHE A 177 -2.84 11.74 3.06
N TYR A 178 -3.17 10.99 4.12
CA TYR A 178 -4.25 10.01 4.01
C TYR A 178 -5.64 10.64 3.90
N ASN A 179 -5.88 11.81 4.50
CA ASN A 179 -7.13 12.54 4.25
C ASN A 179 -7.28 12.93 2.78
N LYS A 180 -6.19 13.40 2.15
CA LYS A 180 -6.16 13.77 0.74
C LYS A 180 -6.28 12.55 -0.18
N VAL A 181 -5.67 11.40 0.15
CA VAL A 181 -5.92 10.11 -0.53
C VAL A 181 -7.40 9.69 -0.43
N LEU A 182 -8.01 9.80 0.75
CA LEU A 182 -9.43 9.46 0.93
C LEU A 182 -10.34 10.41 0.13
N ALA A 183 -10.05 11.72 0.12
CA ALA A 183 -10.79 12.70 -0.67
C ALA A 183 -10.67 12.44 -2.17
N GLN A 184 -9.46 12.14 -2.65
CA GLN A 184 -9.21 11.74 -4.03
C GLN A 184 -10.06 10.51 -4.41
N ASN A 185 -10.06 9.47 -3.58
CA ASN A 185 -10.82 8.25 -3.86
C ASN A 185 -12.33 8.50 -3.86
N LYS A 186 -12.84 9.42 -3.03
CA LYS A 186 -14.25 9.85 -3.11
C LYS A 186 -14.55 10.55 -4.43
N ALA A 187 -13.68 11.45 -4.88
CA ALA A 187 -13.83 12.08 -6.19
C ALA A 187 -13.82 11.04 -7.32
N PHE A 188 -12.91 10.06 -7.26
CA PHE A 188 -12.88 8.95 -8.23
C PHE A 188 -14.14 8.10 -8.20
N ARG A 189 -14.70 7.83 -7.01
CA ARG A 189 -15.98 7.13 -6.88
C ARG A 189 -17.06 7.83 -7.71
N THR A 190 -17.19 9.15 -7.57
CA THR A 190 -18.22 9.93 -8.27
C THR A 190 -17.92 10.06 -9.76
N ILE A 191 -16.69 10.40 -10.14
CA ILE A 191 -16.31 10.60 -11.56
C ILE A 191 -16.49 9.32 -12.38
N LEU A 192 -16.19 8.15 -11.79
CA LEU A 192 -16.33 6.87 -12.48
C LEU A 192 -17.77 6.32 -12.45
N GLY A 193 -18.67 6.87 -11.63
CA GLY A 193 -20.03 6.37 -11.44
C GLY A 193 -20.03 4.93 -10.94
N ASN A 194 -20.88 4.07 -11.51
CA ASN A 194 -21.06 2.66 -11.11
C ASN A 194 -19.74 1.87 -11.00
N GLU A 195 -18.76 2.14 -11.86
CA GLU A 195 -17.44 1.49 -11.78
C GLU A 195 -16.65 1.95 -10.56
N GLY A 196 -16.70 3.26 -10.28
CA GLY A 196 -16.11 3.83 -9.08
C GLY A 196 -16.75 3.25 -7.83
N GLU A 197 -18.05 2.96 -7.90
CA GLU A 197 -18.77 2.41 -6.76
C GLU A 197 -18.34 1.00 -6.35
N GLN A 198 -17.86 0.21 -7.32
CA GLN A 198 -17.32 -1.13 -7.11
C GLN A 198 -15.87 -1.12 -6.60
N ILE A 199 -15.16 0.01 -6.73
CA ILE A 199 -13.74 0.14 -6.37
C ILE A 199 -13.56 0.89 -5.05
N TYR A 200 -14.32 1.96 -4.84
CA TYR A 200 -14.15 2.89 -3.72
C TYR A 200 -15.40 2.95 -2.86
N ALA A 201 -15.26 2.75 -1.55
CA ALA A 201 -16.32 2.95 -0.58
C ALA A 201 -16.69 4.45 -0.47
N SER A 202 -17.88 4.74 0.05
CA SER A 202 -18.35 6.12 0.29
C SER A 202 -17.42 6.95 1.19
N ASN A 203 -16.66 6.29 2.07
CA ASN A 203 -15.67 6.94 2.93
C ASN A 203 -14.30 7.16 2.25
N GLY A 204 -14.11 6.71 1.02
CA GLY A 204 -12.85 6.83 0.25
C GLY A 204 -11.87 5.66 0.41
N ASN A 205 -12.22 4.62 1.16
CA ASN A 205 -11.39 3.40 1.19
C ASN A 205 -11.58 2.58 -0.09
N ILE A 206 -10.57 1.80 -0.44
CA ILE A 206 -10.69 0.82 -1.54
C ILE A 206 -11.44 -0.40 -1.03
N LEU A 207 -12.45 -0.84 -1.78
CA LEU A 207 -13.22 -2.04 -1.48
C LEU A 207 -12.36 -3.29 -1.76
N PRO A 208 -12.22 -4.21 -0.81
CA PRO A 208 -11.52 -5.46 -1.06
C PRO A 208 -12.35 -6.33 -2.03
N LYS A 209 -11.69 -6.90 -3.04
CA LYS A 209 -12.36 -7.86 -3.94
C LYS A 209 -12.42 -9.25 -3.34
N PHE A 210 -11.25 -9.84 -3.11
CA PHE A 210 -11.12 -11.21 -2.57
C PHE A 210 -10.18 -11.31 -1.37
N ARG A 211 -9.28 -10.34 -1.21
CA ARG A 211 -8.20 -10.35 -0.23
C ARG A 211 -7.99 -8.95 0.31
N LEU A 212 -7.57 -8.87 1.57
CA LEU A 212 -7.29 -7.62 2.26
C LEU A 212 -5.78 -7.44 2.39
N LYS A 213 -5.10 -7.25 1.25
CA LYS A 213 -3.62 -7.17 1.21
C LYS A 213 -3.05 -5.97 1.97
N HIS A 214 -3.81 -4.89 2.04
CA HIS A 214 -3.40 -3.62 2.62
C HIS A 214 -4.45 -3.16 3.63
N PRO A 215 -4.04 -2.48 4.71
CA PRO A 215 -4.98 -1.89 5.65
C PRO A 215 -5.72 -0.73 4.98
N SER A 216 -6.94 -0.46 5.43
CA SER A 216 -7.73 0.65 4.90
C SER A 216 -7.02 1.99 5.17
N TYR A 217 -7.15 2.95 4.25
CA TYR A 217 -6.54 4.27 4.40
C TYR A 217 -7.06 5.00 5.64
N THR A 218 -8.32 4.80 6.00
CA THR A 218 -8.87 5.29 7.27
C THR A 218 -8.15 4.71 8.48
N SER A 219 -7.86 3.40 8.48
CA SER A 219 -7.15 2.76 9.59
C SER A 219 -5.71 3.29 9.71
N ARG A 220 -5.00 3.40 8.57
CA ARG A 220 -3.64 3.99 8.51
C ARG A 220 -3.60 5.43 9.02
N ARG A 221 -4.55 6.26 8.59
CA ARG A 221 -4.69 7.64 9.07
C ARG A 221 -4.91 7.70 10.59
N ASN A 222 -5.88 6.91 11.09
CA ASN A 222 -6.21 6.90 12.51
C ASN A 222 -5.01 6.41 13.35
N PHE A 223 -4.27 5.42 12.84
CA PHE A 223 -3.04 4.94 13.45
C PHE A 223 -1.98 6.05 13.59
N ILE A 224 -1.75 6.85 12.55
CA ILE A 224 -0.82 8.00 12.61
C ILE A 224 -1.34 9.09 13.54
N SER A 225 -2.65 9.37 13.51
CA SER A 225 -3.29 10.33 14.42
C SER A 225 -3.04 9.96 15.90
N ASN A 226 -3.11 8.67 16.23
CA ASN A 226 -2.81 8.18 17.58
C ASN A 226 -1.33 8.40 17.96
N ILE A 227 -0.39 8.24 17.02
CA ILE A 227 1.03 8.54 17.25
C ILE A 227 1.22 10.03 17.55
N LEU A 228 0.56 10.92 16.80
CA LEU A 228 0.65 12.37 16.99
C LEU A 228 0.13 12.81 18.37
N ASN A 229 -0.92 12.17 18.86
CA ASN A 229 -1.55 12.48 20.16
C ASN A 229 -0.83 11.83 21.36
N THR A 230 0.20 11.01 21.14
CA THR A 230 0.95 10.37 22.23
C THR A 230 1.98 11.35 22.82
N PRO A 231 2.07 11.52 24.16
CA PRO A 231 2.86 12.58 24.81
C PRO A 231 4.34 12.68 24.42
N LYS A 232 4.96 11.57 24.00
CA LYS A 232 6.38 11.52 23.60
C LYS A 232 6.72 12.38 22.37
N ALA A 233 5.73 12.81 21.59
CA ALA A 233 5.94 13.68 20.42
C ALA A 233 6.03 15.17 20.80
N GLN A 234 5.56 15.56 22.00
CA GLN A 234 5.53 16.96 22.44
C GLN A 234 6.76 17.37 23.25
N GLU A 235 7.45 16.44 23.89
CA GLU A 235 8.59 16.74 24.80
C GLU A 235 9.94 16.98 24.12
N LYS A 236 10.10 16.72 22.82
CA LYS A 236 11.41 16.89 22.15
C LYS A 236 11.70 18.29 21.59
N HIS A 237 10.77 19.22 21.72
CA HIS A 237 10.92 20.60 21.22
C HIS A 237 10.38 21.67 22.18
N GLY A 238 10.42 21.40 23.49
CA GLY A 238 10.33 22.43 24.53
C GLY A 238 11.70 23.06 24.78
#